data_AF-A0A9W7WY13-F1
#
_entry.id   AF-A0A9W7WY13-F1
#
_cell.length_a   1.000
_cell.length_b   1.000
_cell.length_c   1.000
_cell.angle_alpha   90.00
_cell.angle_beta   90.00
_cell.angle_gamma   90.00
#
_symmetry.space_group_name_H-M   'P 1'
#
loop_
_entity.id
_entity.type
_entity.pdbx_description
1 polymer ?
#
loop_
_entity_poly.entity_id
_entity_poly.type
_entity_poly.pdbx_seq_one_letter_code
_entity_poly.pdbx_strand_id
1 'polypeptide(L)'
;MLDELNILSSLYSNIKYTLLYFFKIFNDSIHGHIEVHPLLVKIIDTLEFQRLRNIKQLGAGYWVYPGASHNRFEHSIGVAYLAGRLIKSLQEKQPELKITDGDKLCVQIAGLCHDLGHGPFSHLFDIMFIPEIRGSVEMFQHMLETNELREDMKVYGLNPDEDLLFITELIQGVNTSDTPWTARGRTEEKSFLYEIVANKRNGIDVDKWDYFARDCHHLGLSNSFDHQRLLKFARVCEVEVGEEKVRRPFICFRDKCDIIK
;
A
#
# COMPACT_ATOMS: atom_id res chain seq x y z
N MET A 1 -7.64 23.41 43.09
CA MET A 1 -6.66 24.09 42.20
C MET A 1 -5.52 23.19 41.75
N LEU A 2 -4.60 22.71 42.61
CA LEU A 2 -3.54 21.77 42.19
C LEU A 2 -4.09 20.39 41.77
N ASP A 3 -5.11 19.87 42.47
CA ASP A 3 -5.75 18.58 42.12
C ASP A 3 -6.57 18.64 40.81
N GLU A 4 -7.22 19.78 40.52
CA GLU A 4 -7.96 19.98 39.27
C GLU A 4 -7.03 20.07 38.06
N LEU A 5 -5.85 20.70 38.21
CA LEU A 5 -4.81 20.75 37.18
C LEU A 5 -4.22 19.37 36.89
N ASN A 6 -4.05 18.52 37.90
CA ASN A 6 -3.60 17.14 37.73
C ASN A 6 -4.66 16.25 37.07
N ILE A 7 -5.93 16.43 37.43
CA ILE A 7 -7.05 15.72 36.78
C ILE A 7 -7.18 16.15 35.32
N LEU A 8 -7.08 17.44 35.02
CA LEU A 8 -7.08 17.95 33.64
C LEU A 8 -5.88 17.45 32.86
N SER A 9 -4.68 17.43 33.44
CA SER A 9 -3.48 16.88 32.80
C SER A 9 -3.62 15.38 32.50
N SER A 10 -4.16 14.60 33.45
CA SER A 10 -4.41 13.17 33.28
C SER A 10 -5.51 12.89 32.25
N LEU A 11 -6.60 13.67 32.24
CA LEU A 11 -7.64 13.59 31.21
C LEU A 11 -7.10 13.98 29.84
N TYR A 12 -6.31 15.05 29.74
CA TYR A 12 -5.71 15.49 28.49
C TYR A 12 -4.71 14.46 27.96
N SER A 13 -3.90 13.88 28.85
CA SER A 13 -3.00 12.78 28.53
C SER A 13 -3.79 11.57 28.05
N ASN A 14 -4.80 11.12 28.78
CA ASN A 14 -5.66 9.99 28.39
C ASN A 14 -6.41 10.26 27.08
N ILE A 15 -6.94 11.46 26.84
CA ILE A 15 -7.59 11.85 25.58
C ILE A 15 -6.58 11.84 24.43
N LYS A 16 -5.35 12.34 24.64
CA LYS A 16 -4.27 12.31 23.65
C LYS A 16 -3.84 10.87 23.35
N TYR A 17 -3.72 10.02 24.37
CA TYR A 17 -3.49 8.57 24.23
C TYR A 17 -4.65 7.88 23.52
N THR A 18 -5.90 8.24 23.81
CA THR A 18 -7.06 7.60 23.14
C THR A 18 -7.15 8.06 21.68
N LEU A 19 -6.90 9.34 21.39
CA LEU A 19 -6.80 9.90 20.03
C LEU A 19 -5.65 9.32 19.21
N LEU A 20 -4.53 8.94 19.85
CA LEU A 20 -3.41 8.22 19.22
C LEU A 20 -3.82 6.85 18.65
N TYR A 21 -4.93 6.25 19.08
CA TYR A 21 -5.33 4.90 18.66
C TYR A 21 -6.66 4.84 17.88
N PHE A 22 -7.28 5.96 17.53
CA PHE A 22 -8.53 5.93 16.75
C PHE A 22 -8.27 5.75 15.26
N PHE A 23 -8.81 4.67 14.71
CA PHE A 23 -8.93 4.49 13.27
C PHE A 23 -9.79 5.59 12.67
N LYS A 24 -9.36 6.14 11.53
CA LYS A 24 -10.16 7.07 10.72
C LYS A 24 -10.93 6.28 9.69
N ILE A 25 -12.18 6.63 9.45
CA ILE A 25 -13.01 5.99 8.42
C ILE A 25 -13.11 6.92 7.23
N PHE A 26 -12.70 6.45 6.05
CA PHE A 26 -12.99 7.08 4.77
C PHE A 26 -14.19 6.38 4.12
N ASN A 27 -15.04 7.14 3.43
CA ASN A 27 -16.07 6.59 2.56
C ASN A 27 -15.60 6.69 1.11
N ASP A 28 -15.19 5.56 0.55
CA ASP A 28 -14.69 5.44 -0.82
C ASP A 28 -15.79 4.86 -1.72
N SER A 29 -15.97 5.40 -2.92
CA SER A 29 -17.03 4.99 -3.85
C SER A 29 -16.83 3.59 -4.45
N ILE A 30 -15.61 3.06 -4.39
CA ILE A 30 -15.23 1.74 -4.91
C ILE A 30 -15.28 0.70 -3.80
N HIS A 31 -14.72 1.02 -2.63
CA HIS A 31 -14.48 0.06 -1.55
C HIS A 31 -15.43 0.21 -0.35
N GLY A 32 -16.28 1.23 -0.33
CA GLY A 32 -17.16 1.55 0.79
C GLY A 32 -16.40 2.15 1.97
N HIS A 33 -16.69 1.68 3.18
CA HIS A 33 -16.02 2.18 4.38
C HIS A 33 -14.62 1.57 4.53
N ILE A 34 -13.60 2.43 4.48
CA ILE A 34 -12.19 2.07 4.67
C ILE A 34 -11.74 2.55 6.05
N GLU A 35 -11.38 1.61 6.91
CA GLU A 35 -10.69 1.90 8.18
C GLU A 35 -9.19 2.12 7.93
N VAL A 36 -8.66 3.23 8.43
CA VAL A 36 -7.27 3.64 8.24
C VAL A 36 -6.58 3.76 9.59
N HIS A 37 -5.45 3.06 9.73
CA HIS A 37 -4.63 3.06 10.94
C HIS A 37 -4.08 4.46 11.24
N PRO A 38 -3.97 4.88 12.52
CA PRO A 38 -3.49 6.22 12.90
C PRO A 38 -2.16 6.64 12.25
N LEU A 39 -1.19 5.72 12.14
CA LEU A 39 0.07 6.00 11.43
C LEU A 39 -0.14 6.35 9.95
N LEU A 40 -1.04 5.64 9.26
CA LEU A 40 -1.37 5.97 7.87
C LEU A 40 -2.08 7.32 7.79
N VAL A 41 -2.93 7.67 8.76
CA VAL A 41 -3.57 9.00 8.82
C VAL A 41 -2.51 10.10 8.93
N LYS A 42 -1.48 9.91 9.77
CA LYS A 42 -0.34 10.85 9.88
C LYS A 42 0.39 11.01 8.55
N ILE A 43 0.61 9.93 7.81
CA ILE A 43 1.20 9.97 6.46
C ILE A 43 0.28 10.71 5.48
N ILE A 44 -1.02 10.40 5.50
CA ILE A 44 -2.02 11.02 4.62
C ILE A 44 -2.09 12.53 4.84
N ASP A 45 -2.01 12.99 6.08
CA ASP A 45 -2.19 14.40 6.46
C ASP A 45 -0.90 15.24 6.26
N THR A 46 0.10 14.73 5.54
CA THR A 46 1.31 15.48 5.11
C THR A 46 1.10 16.22 3.78
N LEU A 47 1.90 17.26 3.51
CA LEU A 47 1.80 18.03 2.25
C LEU A 47 2.15 17.18 1.03
N GLU A 48 3.15 16.30 1.19
CA GLU A 48 3.66 15.39 0.17
C GLU A 48 2.58 14.42 -0.30
N PHE A 49 1.78 13.89 0.63
CA PHE A 49 0.66 13.02 0.29
C PHE A 49 -0.57 13.81 -0.20
N GLN A 50 -0.93 14.92 0.45
CA GLN A 50 -2.08 15.75 0.05
C GLN A 50 -1.92 16.32 -1.38
N ARG A 51 -0.68 16.50 -1.85
CA ARG A 51 -0.36 16.85 -3.25
C ARG A 51 -1.07 15.95 -4.26
N LEU A 52 -1.22 14.66 -3.97
CA LEU A 52 -1.85 13.69 -4.88
C LEU A 52 -3.31 14.03 -5.21
N ARG A 53 -3.98 14.89 -4.43
CA ARG A 53 -5.33 15.40 -4.75
C ARG A 53 -5.37 16.24 -6.03
N ASN A 54 -4.22 16.78 -6.43
CA ASN A 54 -4.09 17.66 -7.59
C ASN A 54 -3.51 16.94 -8.81
N ILE A 55 -3.39 15.61 -8.78
CA ILE A 55 -2.81 14.81 -9.86
C ILE A 55 -3.85 13.84 -10.39
N LYS A 56 -4.38 14.15 -11.58
CA LYS A 56 -5.39 13.34 -12.26
C LYS A 56 -4.84 11.95 -12.57
N GLN A 57 -5.57 10.90 -12.19
CA GLN A 57 -5.18 9.50 -12.39
C GLN A 57 -4.85 9.22 -13.85
N LEU A 58 -5.77 9.62 -14.74
CA LEU A 58 -5.68 9.42 -16.19
C LEU A 58 -5.12 10.64 -16.93
N GLY A 59 -4.58 11.64 -16.23
CA GLY A 59 -3.99 12.84 -16.84
C GLY A 59 -4.95 13.52 -17.82
N ALA A 60 -4.52 13.63 -19.09
CA ALA A 60 -5.31 14.20 -20.18
C ALA A 60 -6.56 13.38 -20.55
N GLY A 61 -6.68 12.13 -20.08
CA GLY A 61 -7.88 11.30 -20.22
C GLY A 61 -9.14 12.00 -19.70
N TYR A 62 -9.01 12.88 -18.71
CA TYR A 62 -10.11 13.73 -18.23
C TYR A 62 -10.73 14.63 -19.31
N TRP A 63 -9.94 15.09 -20.30
CA TRP A 63 -10.45 15.93 -21.40
C TRP A 63 -11.21 15.15 -22.47
N VAL A 64 -11.08 13.81 -22.48
CA VAL A 64 -11.82 12.91 -23.38
C VAL A 64 -13.00 12.28 -22.63
N TYR A 65 -12.77 11.86 -21.38
CA TYR A 65 -13.75 11.26 -20.49
C TYR A 65 -14.03 12.21 -19.31
N PRO A 66 -15.09 13.03 -19.37
CA PRO A 66 -15.37 14.01 -18.31
C PRO A 66 -15.65 13.38 -16.94
N GLY A 67 -16.00 12.08 -16.89
CA GLY A 67 -16.13 11.32 -15.66
C GLY A 67 -14.81 10.96 -14.98
N ALA A 68 -13.68 10.91 -15.73
CA ALA A 68 -12.33 10.60 -15.24
C ALA A 68 -11.70 11.77 -14.46
N SER A 69 -12.43 12.28 -13.48
CA SER A 69 -12.06 13.43 -12.66
C SER A 69 -11.25 13.06 -11.41
N HIS A 70 -11.10 11.75 -11.15
CA HIS A 70 -10.40 11.20 -10.00
C HIS A 70 -8.88 11.42 -10.08
N ASN A 71 -8.26 11.41 -8.91
CA ASN A 71 -6.87 11.71 -8.67
C ASN A 71 -6.15 10.52 -8.01
N ARG A 72 -4.82 10.60 -7.98
CA ARG A 72 -3.93 9.61 -7.37
C ARG A 72 -4.16 9.45 -5.86
N PHE A 73 -4.74 10.46 -5.19
CA PHE A 73 -5.00 10.46 -3.75
C PHE A 73 -5.95 9.33 -3.32
N GLU A 74 -7.16 9.29 -3.89
CA GLU A 74 -8.16 8.29 -3.55
C GLU A 74 -7.74 6.88 -4.01
N HIS A 75 -7.03 6.79 -5.14
CA HIS A 75 -6.42 5.55 -5.60
C HIS A 75 -5.40 5.01 -4.58
N SER A 76 -4.46 5.85 -4.12
CA SER A 76 -3.43 5.46 -3.13
C SER A 76 -4.04 4.95 -1.82
N ILE A 77 -5.14 5.55 -1.34
CA ILE A 77 -5.88 5.06 -0.17
C ILE A 77 -6.51 3.69 -0.46
N GLY A 78 -7.09 3.51 -1.65
CA GLY A 78 -7.65 2.23 -2.08
C GLY A 78 -6.62 1.11 -2.18
N VAL A 79 -5.42 1.40 -2.71
CA VAL A 79 -4.30 0.44 -2.76
C VAL A 79 -3.84 0.04 -1.37
N ALA A 80 -3.66 1.00 -0.45
CA ALA A 80 -3.32 0.72 0.95
C ALA A 80 -4.36 -0.18 1.63
N TYR A 81 -5.65 0.06 1.36
CA TYR A 81 -6.75 -0.75 1.86
C TYR A 81 -6.69 -2.19 1.32
N LEU A 82 -6.55 -2.36 0.00
CA LEU A 82 -6.48 -3.68 -0.62
C LEU A 82 -5.22 -4.46 -0.20
N ALA A 83 -4.08 -3.78 -0.07
CA ALA A 83 -2.84 -4.35 0.45
C ALA A 83 -3.05 -4.90 1.88
N GLY A 84 -3.67 -4.10 2.75
CA GLY A 84 -4.04 -4.50 4.11
C GLY A 84 -5.03 -5.67 4.16
N ARG A 85 -6.03 -5.68 3.28
CA ARG A 85 -7.01 -6.76 3.15
C ARG A 85 -6.35 -8.08 2.71
N LEU A 86 -5.43 -8.02 1.74
CA LEU A 86 -4.75 -9.22 1.22
C LEU A 86 -3.82 -9.82 2.28
N ILE A 87 -2.94 -9.03 2.87
CA ILE A 87 -2.00 -9.54 3.89
C ILE A 87 -2.72 -10.06 5.13
N LYS A 88 -3.80 -9.39 5.58
CA LYS A 88 -4.64 -9.88 6.68
C LYS A 88 -5.27 -11.23 6.35
N SER A 89 -5.82 -11.39 5.15
CA SER A 89 -6.37 -12.67 4.70
C SER A 89 -5.31 -13.78 4.69
N LEU A 90 -4.08 -13.50 4.24
CA LEU A 90 -2.99 -14.48 4.27
C LEU A 90 -2.59 -14.84 5.71
N GLN A 91 -2.47 -13.84 6.59
CA GLN A 91 -2.16 -14.03 8.00
C GLN A 91 -3.20 -14.90 8.72
N GLU A 92 -4.50 -14.66 8.49
CA GLU A 92 -5.58 -15.41 9.11
C GLU A 92 -5.67 -16.86 8.59
N LYS A 93 -5.43 -17.08 7.29
CA LYS A 93 -5.53 -18.40 6.66
C LYS A 93 -4.30 -19.29 6.89
N GLN A 94 -3.15 -18.67 7.13
CA GLN A 94 -1.86 -19.34 7.25
C GLN A 94 -1.00 -18.73 8.37
N PRO A 95 -1.37 -18.97 9.64
CA PRO A 95 -0.60 -18.45 10.78
C PRO A 95 0.87 -18.92 10.79
N GLU A 96 1.18 -20.04 10.13
CA GLU A 96 2.54 -20.57 9.97
C GLU A 96 3.48 -19.62 9.23
N LEU A 97 2.95 -18.67 8.46
CA LEU A 97 3.73 -17.64 7.75
C LEU A 97 4.34 -16.58 8.67
N LYS A 98 3.92 -16.52 9.94
CA LYS A 98 4.44 -15.57 10.95
C LYS A 98 4.44 -14.11 10.47
N ILE A 99 3.38 -13.72 9.78
CA ILE A 99 3.13 -12.34 9.38
C ILE A 99 2.84 -11.52 10.64
N THR A 100 3.63 -10.48 10.89
CA THR A 100 3.47 -9.61 12.06
C THR A 100 2.57 -8.42 11.75
N ASP A 101 2.09 -7.72 12.79
CA ASP A 101 1.40 -6.44 12.59
C ASP A 101 2.31 -5.37 11.98
N GLY A 102 3.61 -5.43 12.26
CA GLY A 102 4.61 -4.58 11.60
C GLY A 102 4.69 -4.84 10.10
N ASP A 103 4.70 -6.11 9.67
CA ASP A 103 4.68 -6.45 8.23
C ASP A 103 3.42 -5.92 7.54
N LYS A 104 2.25 -6.08 8.20
CA LYS A 104 0.97 -5.52 7.73
C LYS A 104 1.06 -4.01 7.55
N LEU A 105 1.57 -3.31 8.55
CA LEU A 105 1.65 -1.86 8.52
C LEU A 105 2.65 -1.38 7.45
N CYS A 106 3.80 -2.04 7.29
CA CYS A 106 4.75 -1.78 6.20
C CYS A 106 4.13 -1.96 4.81
N VAL A 107 3.40 -3.06 4.59
CA VAL A 107 2.74 -3.33 3.31
C VAL A 107 1.63 -2.30 3.02
N GLN A 108 0.88 -1.87 4.04
CA GLN A 108 -0.10 -0.80 3.90
C GLN A 108 0.54 0.56 3.60
N ILE A 109 1.66 0.91 4.26
CA ILE A 109 2.41 2.13 3.99
C ILE A 109 2.98 2.11 2.56
N ALA A 110 3.55 0.98 2.13
CA ALA A 110 4.04 0.83 0.76
C ALA A 110 2.91 1.00 -0.26
N GLY A 111 1.74 0.38 -0.03
CA GLY A 111 0.56 0.56 -0.89
C GLY A 111 0.07 2.00 -0.92
N LEU A 112 0.11 2.70 0.22
CA LEU A 112 -0.25 4.11 0.31
C LEU A 112 0.73 4.99 -0.47
N CYS A 113 2.03 4.70 -0.38
CA CYS A 113 3.09 5.58 -0.88
C CYS A 113 3.60 5.24 -2.29
N HIS A 114 3.09 4.19 -2.93
CA HIS A 114 3.62 3.69 -4.21
C HIS A 114 3.59 4.74 -5.34
N ASP A 115 2.62 5.66 -5.28
CA ASP A 115 2.34 6.68 -6.30
C ASP A 115 2.80 8.10 -5.94
N LEU A 116 3.51 8.28 -4.82
CA LEU A 116 3.97 9.59 -4.33
C LEU A 116 4.81 10.37 -5.37
N GLY A 117 5.52 9.65 -6.24
CA GLY A 117 6.45 10.19 -7.21
C GLY A 117 5.84 10.72 -8.49
N HIS A 118 4.55 10.47 -8.74
CA HIS A 118 3.95 10.85 -10.02
C HIS A 118 3.99 12.37 -10.22
N GLY A 119 4.41 12.79 -11.41
CA GLY A 119 4.38 14.17 -11.85
C GLY A 119 3.01 14.63 -12.41
N PRO A 120 2.90 15.91 -12.83
CA PRO A 120 1.70 16.43 -13.47
C PRO A 120 1.33 15.64 -14.73
N PHE A 121 0.07 15.22 -14.89
CA PHE A 121 -0.41 14.31 -15.94
C PHE A 121 -0.01 12.83 -15.77
N SER A 122 0.37 12.40 -14.57
CA SER A 122 0.66 11.00 -14.22
C SER A 122 1.68 10.38 -15.19
N HIS A 123 1.38 9.22 -15.79
CA HIS A 123 2.30 8.52 -16.69
C HIS A 123 2.79 9.37 -17.87
N LEU A 124 2.04 10.37 -18.33
CA LEU A 124 2.52 11.25 -19.40
C LEU A 124 3.77 12.02 -18.98
N PHE A 125 3.87 12.43 -17.71
CA PHE A 125 5.04 13.11 -17.19
C PHE A 125 6.26 12.21 -17.21
N ASP A 126 6.11 11.03 -16.64
CA ASP A 126 7.20 10.10 -16.43
C ASP A 126 7.70 9.58 -17.78
N ILE A 127 6.80 9.28 -18.73
CA ILE A 127 7.16 8.77 -20.06
C ILE A 127 7.79 9.85 -20.95
N MET A 128 7.24 11.08 -20.95
CA MET A 128 7.62 12.11 -21.94
C MET A 128 8.65 13.10 -21.43
N PHE A 129 8.73 13.34 -20.12
CA PHE A 129 9.52 14.42 -19.55
C PHE A 129 10.65 13.92 -18.65
N ILE A 130 10.44 12.88 -17.83
CA ILE A 130 11.50 12.32 -16.97
C ILE A 130 11.40 10.79 -16.80
N PRO A 131 12.03 9.99 -17.70
CA PRO A 131 11.88 8.52 -17.75
C PRO A 131 12.44 7.71 -16.55
N GLU A 132 13.27 8.31 -15.69
CA GLU A 132 14.14 7.57 -14.76
C GLU A 132 13.92 7.87 -13.27
N ILE A 133 12.93 8.68 -12.91
CA ILE A 133 12.78 9.11 -11.52
C ILE A 133 12.17 8.00 -10.64
N ARG A 134 12.91 7.58 -9.62
CA ARG A 134 12.43 6.80 -8.46
C ARG A 134 11.59 7.69 -7.52
N GLY A 135 10.68 8.46 -8.09
CA GLY A 135 10.10 9.64 -7.45
C GLY A 135 9.32 9.30 -6.19
N SER A 136 8.68 8.13 -6.15
CA SER A 136 7.87 7.73 -5.01
C SER A 136 8.74 7.45 -3.80
N VAL A 137 9.92 6.84 -4.00
CA VAL A 137 10.87 6.56 -2.93
C VAL A 137 11.54 7.84 -2.46
N GLU A 138 11.97 8.70 -3.38
CA GLU A 138 12.58 9.99 -3.05
C GLU A 138 11.60 10.89 -2.29
N MET A 139 10.35 10.98 -2.76
CA MET A 139 9.28 11.72 -2.08
C MET A 139 8.94 11.10 -0.73
N PHE A 140 8.91 9.77 -0.62
CA PHE A 140 8.70 9.09 0.65
C PHE A 140 9.81 9.41 1.66
N GLN A 141 11.08 9.38 1.24
CA GLN A 141 12.21 9.75 2.09
C GLN A 141 12.14 11.22 2.54
N HIS A 142 11.85 12.13 1.61
CA HIS A 142 11.65 13.54 1.92
C HIS A 142 10.52 13.75 2.94
N MET A 143 9.37 13.10 2.72
CA MET A 143 8.22 13.17 3.63
C MET A 143 8.57 12.67 5.04
N LEU A 144 9.38 11.62 5.17
CA LEU A 144 9.81 11.11 6.48
C LEU A 144 10.70 12.09 7.24
N GLU A 145 11.58 12.80 6.52
CA GLU A 145 12.51 13.78 7.09
C GLU A 145 11.80 15.07 7.51
N THR A 146 10.90 15.57 6.66
CA THR A 146 10.19 16.85 6.89
C THR A 146 9.13 16.77 7.99
N ASN A 147 8.51 15.60 8.19
CA ASN A 147 7.33 15.45 9.05
C ASN A 147 7.58 14.63 10.34
N GLU A 148 8.83 14.35 10.71
CA GLU A 148 9.21 13.59 11.92
C GLU A 148 8.57 12.18 12.02
N LEU A 149 8.15 11.60 10.90
CA LEU A 149 7.38 10.34 10.85
C LEU A 149 8.17 9.12 11.36
N ARG A 150 9.50 9.19 11.39
CA ARG A 150 10.35 8.12 11.94
C ARG A 150 10.07 7.85 13.41
N GLU A 151 9.80 8.89 14.19
CA GLU A 151 9.46 8.71 15.62
C GLU A 151 8.04 8.17 15.78
N ASP A 152 7.10 8.63 14.95
CA ASP A 152 5.75 8.06 14.92
C ASP A 152 5.78 6.56 14.57
N MET A 153 6.59 6.14 13.60
CA MET A 153 6.76 4.72 13.26
C MET A 153 7.20 3.87 14.47
N LYS A 154 8.15 4.37 15.26
CA LYS A 154 8.61 3.69 16.50
C LYS A 154 7.47 3.57 17.52
N VAL A 155 6.66 4.62 17.70
CA VAL A 155 5.51 4.62 18.62
C VAL A 155 4.52 3.50 18.27
N TYR A 156 4.33 3.20 16.98
CA TYR A 156 3.47 2.11 16.52
C TYR A 156 4.19 0.77 16.34
N GLY A 157 5.41 0.62 16.88
CA GLY A 157 6.11 -0.67 16.94
C GLY A 157 6.86 -1.07 15.67
N LEU A 158 7.08 -0.14 14.74
CA LEU A 158 7.97 -0.35 13.60
C LEU A 158 9.42 -0.06 13.99
N ASN A 159 10.36 -0.75 13.34
CA ASN A 159 11.79 -0.48 13.40
C ASN A 159 12.20 0.29 12.14
N PRO A 160 12.40 1.63 12.19
CA PRO A 160 12.65 2.42 10.99
C PRO A 160 13.88 1.97 10.18
N ASP A 161 14.88 1.37 10.81
CA ASP A 161 16.11 0.97 10.10
C ASP A 161 15.86 -0.20 9.13
N GLU A 162 15.05 -1.19 9.55
CA GLU A 162 14.72 -2.36 8.74
C GLU A 162 13.45 -2.15 7.91
N ASP A 163 12.43 -1.53 8.50
CA ASP A 163 11.11 -1.39 7.89
C ASP A 163 11.08 -0.37 6.77
N LEU A 164 11.89 0.70 6.83
CA LEU A 164 11.96 1.67 5.73
C LEU A 164 12.60 1.08 4.48
N LEU A 165 13.60 0.20 4.65
CA LEU A 165 14.18 -0.53 3.52
C LEU A 165 13.14 -1.45 2.90
N PHE A 166 12.37 -2.18 3.73
CA PHE A 166 11.30 -3.03 3.25
C PHE A 166 10.21 -2.26 2.50
N ILE A 167 9.71 -1.15 3.05
CA ILE A 167 8.72 -0.28 2.40
C ILE A 167 9.24 0.25 1.06
N THR A 168 10.50 0.69 1.02
CA THR A 168 11.15 1.19 -0.20
C THR A 168 11.22 0.12 -1.28
N GLU A 169 11.62 -1.09 -0.92
CA GLU A 169 11.70 -2.22 -1.85
C GLU A 169 10.31 -2.65 -2.34
N LEU A 170 9.27 -2.58 -1.51
CA LEU A 170 7.88 -2.82 -1.91
C LEU A 170 7.38 -1.80 -2.93
N ILE A 171 7.73 -0.52 -2.76
CA ILE A 171 7.35 0.56 -3.70
C ILE A 171 8.07 0.39 -5.05
N GLN A 172 9.37 0.10 -5.02
CA GLN A 172 10.15 -0.10 -6.26
C GLN A 172 9.72 -1.39 -6.98
N GLY A 173 9.31 -2.39 -6.20
CA GLY A 173 9.09 -3.75 -6.63
C GLY A 173 10.40 -4.51 -6.80
N VAL A 174 10.46 -5.70 -6.21
CA VAL A 174 11.59 -6.62 -6.32
C VAL A 174 11.15 -7.81 -7.17
N ASN A 175 12.03 -8.30 -8.05
CA ASN A 175 11.76 -9.54 -8.75
C ASN A 175 11.98 -10.73 -7.81
N THR A 176 10.88 -11.26 -7.28
CA THR A 176 10.88 -12.39 -6.36
C THR A 176 11.35 -13.70 -7.00
N SER A 177 11.58 -13.73 -8.31
CA SER A 177 12.16 -14.89 -9.02
C SER A 177 13.69 -14.86 -9.10
N ASP A 178 14.33 -13.77 -8.67
CA ASP A 178 15.79 -13.66 -8.74
C ASP A 178 16.47 -14.71 -7.86
N THR A 179 17.55 -15.28 -8.38
CA THR A 179 18.42 -16.23 -7.69
C THR A 179 19.87 -15.76 -7.88
N PRO A 180 20.58 -15.36 -6.81
CA PRO A 180 20.20 -15.39 -5.38
C PRO A 180 19.13 -14.34 -5.00
N TRP A 181 18.55 -14.47 -3.81
CA TRP A 181 17.62 -13.49 -3.23
C TRP A 181 18.27 -12.10 -3.13
N THR A 182 17.59 -11.07 -3.64
CA THR A 182 18.14 -9.72 -3.78
C THR A 182 17.60 -8.71 -2.77
N ALA A 183 16.42 -8.95 -2.19
CA ALA A 183 15.81 -8.04 -1.23
C ALA A 183 16.51 -8.12 0.13
N ARG A 184 16.57 -6.99 0.83
CA ARG A 184 17.24 -6.87 2.13
C ARG A 184 16.31 -6.48 3.26
N GLY A 185 15.17 -5.86 2.96
CA GLY A 185 14.19 -5.46 3.97
C GLY A 185 13.52 -6.63 4.69
N ARG A 186 13.33 -7.75 3.99
CA ARG A 186 12.88 -9.04 4.53
C ARG A 186 13.61 -10.20 3.89
N THR A 187 13.68 -11.30 4.62
CA THR A 187 14.28 -12.55 4.15
C THR A 187 13.41 -13.25 3.10
N GLU A 188 14.00 -14.20 2.40
CA GLU A 188 13.34 -15.07 1.42
C GLU A 188 12.11 -15.80 1.98
N GLU A 189 12.09 -16.13 3.27
CA GLU A 189 10.92 -16.75 3.93
C GLU A 189 9.66 -15.88 3.85
N LYS A 190 9.82 -14.57 3.63
CA LYS A 190 8.72 -13.59 3.48
C LYS A 190 8.64 -13.02 2.07
N SER A 191 9.17 -13.70 1.06
CA SER A 191 9.18 -13.24 -0.34
C SER A 191 7.79 -12.90 -0.89
N PHE A 192 6.76 -13.65 -0.48
CA PHE A 192 5.38 -13.44 -0.89
C PHE A 192 4.83 -12.04 -0.53
N LEU A 193 5.42 -11.36 0.46
CA LEU A 193 5.01 -9.99 0.80
C LEU A 193 5.33 -8.98 -0.32
N TYR A 194 6.41 -9.23 -1.07
CA TYR A 194 6.83 -8.40 -2.19
C TYR A 194 5.94 -8.52 -3.43
N GLU A 195 5.03 -9.50 -3.44
CA GLU A 195 4.05 -9.68 -4.52
C GLU A 195 2.74 -8.89 -4.31
N ILE A 196 2.60 -8.18 -3.18
CA ILE A 196 1.33 -7.53 -2.81
C ILE A 196 1.15 -6.18 -3.51
N VAL A 197 2.14 -5.29 -3.41
CA VAL A 197 2.01 -3.88 -3.85
C VAL A 197 2.46 -3.69 -5.30
N ALA A 198 3.67 -4.16 -5.64
CA ALA A 198 4.25 -4.02 -6.98
C ALA A 198 4.88 -5.35 -7.41
N ASN A 199 4.09 -6.20 -8.05
CA ASN A 199 4.50 -7.55 -8.39
C ASN A 199 5.26 -7.59 -9.72
N LYS A 200 6.60 -7.53 -9.66
CA LYS A 200 7.46 -7.57 -10.86
C LYS A 200 7.51 -8.93 -11.56
N ARG A 201 7.07 -10.01 -10.91
CA ARG A 201 7.12 -11.37 -11.46
C ARG A 201 6.04 -11.61 -12.51
N ASN A 202 4.80 -11.22 -12.23
CA ASN A 202 3.66 -11.49 -13.12
C ASN A 202 2.68 -10.31 -13.26
N GLY A 203 2.92 -9.20 -12.57
CA GLY A 203 2.08 -8.01 -12.62
C GLY A 203 0.76 -8.13 -11.87
N ILE A 204 0.48 -9.21 -11.13
CA ILE A 204 -0.74 -9.34 -10.33
C ILE A 204 -0.50 -8.75 -8.95
N ASP A 205 -1.01 -7.53 -8.72
CA ASP A 205 -0.85 -6.77 -7.48
C ASP A 205 -2.09 -5.91 -7.18
N VAL A 206 -2.16 -5.40 -5.95
CA VAL A 206 -3.33 -4.65 -5.45
C VAL A 206 -3.47 -3.25 -6.06
N ASP A 207 -2.38 -2.69 -6.60
CA ASP A 207 -2.40 -1.46 -7.39
C ASP A 207 -3.38 -1.61 -8.58
N LYS A 208 -3.18 -2.66 -9.38
CA LYS A 208 -4.06 -2.96 -10.53
C LYS A 208 -5.48 -3.26 -10.13
N TRP A 209 -5.69 -3.89 -8.98
CA TRP A 209 -7.03 -4.20 -8.49
C TRP A 209 -7.81 -2.93 -8.19
N ASP A 210 -7.17 -1.92 -7.59
CA ASP A 210 -7.80 -0.63 -7.33
C ASP A 210 -8.05 0.13 -8.64
N TYR A 211 -7.01 0.38 -9.45
CA TYR A 211 -7.19 1.25 -10.60
C TYR A 211 -8.11 0.62 -11.65
N PHE A 212 -8.14 -0.70 -11.84
CA PHE A 212 -9.14 -1.31 -12.73
C PHE A 212 -10.57 -1.04 -12.25
N ALA A 213 -10.85 -1.24 -10.96
CA ALA A 213 -12.19 -0.98 -10.43
C ALA A 213 -12.54 0.52 -10.48
N ARG A 214 -11.59 1.38 -10.11
CA ARG A 214 -11.76 2.83 -10.03
C ARG A 214 -11.86 3.49 -11.39
N ASP A 215 -11.00 3.13 -12.34
CA ASP A 215 -11.04 3.67 -13.68
C ASP A 215 -12.30 3.22 -14.40
N CYS A 216 -12.69 1.94 -14.31
CA CYS A 216 -13.96 1.47 -14.85
C CYS A 216 -15.16 2.26 -14.29
N HIS A 217 -15.20 2.51 -12.98
CA HIS A 217 -16.24 3.31 -12.35
C HIS A 217 -16.34 4.73 -12.92
N HIS A 218 -15.21 5.44 -13.03
CA HIS A 218 -15.18 6.82 -13.51
C HIS A 218 -15.32 6.97 -15.03
N LEU A 219 -14.95 5.94 -15.79
CA LEU A 219 -15.10 5.88 -17.24
C LEU A 219 -16.48 5.40 -17.68
N GLY A 220 -17.32 4.89 -16.77
CA GLY A 220 -18.62 4.31 -17.10
C GLY A 220 -18.50 2.95 -17.80
N LEU A 221 -17.43 2.20 -17.52
CA LEU A 221 -17.17 0.87 -18.07
C LEU A 221 -17.48 -0.20 -17.02
N SER A 222 -17.88 -1.39 -17.48
CA SER A 222 -18.02 -2.55 -16.61
C SER A 222 -16.66 -3.17 -16.30
N ASN A 223 -16.36 -3.39 -15.02
CA ASN A 223 -15.21 -4.19 -14.60
C ASN A 223 -15.62 -5.67 -14.46
N SER A 224 -15.10 -6.54 -15.32
CA SER A 224 -15.35 -7.99 -15.26
C SER A 224 -14.46 -8.72 -14.25
N PHE A 225 -13.41 -8.07 -13.73
CA PHE A 225 -12.46 -8.63 -12.78
C PHE A 225 -12.92 -8.48 -11.33
N ASP A 226 -13.21 -9.59 -10.66
CA ASP A 226 -13.62 -9.63 -9.24
C ASP A 226 -12.42 -9.87 -8.32
N HIS A 227 -11.76 -8.79 -7.89
CA HIS A 227 -10.61 -8.86 -6.98
C HIS A 227 -10.97 -9.42 -5.59
N GLN A 228 -12.22 -9.28 -5.12
CA GLN A 228 -12.65 -9.85 -3.83
C GLN A 228 -12.68 -11.37 -3.89
N ARG A 229 -13.07 -11.95 -5.03
CA ARG A 229 -12.97 -13.39 -5.28
C ARG A 229 -11.52 -13.85 -5.27
N LEU A 230 -10.63 -13.13 -5.94
CA LEU A 230 -9.21 -13.46 -6.01
C LEU A 230 -8.56 -13.44 -4.60
N LEU A 231 -8.83 -12.40 -3.82
CA LEU A 231 -8.39 -12.27 -2.42
C LEU A 231 -8.86 -13.44 -1.56
N LYS A 232 -10.12 -13.89 -1.72
CA LYS A 232 -10.66 -15.05 -0.99
C LYS A 232 -9.92 -16.35 -1.31
N PHE A 233 -9.40 -16.52 -2.52
CA PHE A 233 -8.68 -17.73 -2.93
C PHE A 233 -7.15 -17.62 -2.88
N ALA A 234 -6.61 -16.46 -2.50
CA ALA A 234 -5.18 -16.30 -2.25
C ALA A 234 -4.71 -17.16 -1.07
N ARG A 235 -3.60 -17.87 -1.28
CA ARG A 235 -2.78 -18.61 -0.31
C ARG A 235 -1.30 -18.45 -0.66
N VAL A 236 -0.41 -18.74 0.28
CA VAL A 236 1.03 -18.84 0.05
C VAL A 236 1.41 -20.31 -0.10
N CYS A 237 2.14 -20.63 -1.16
CA CYS A 237 2.65 -21.97 -1.45
C CYS A 237 4.13 -21.91 -1.81
N GLU A 238 4.87 -22.95 -1.47
CA GLU A 238 6.25 -23.15 -1.92
C GLU A 238 6.29 -23.48 -3.41
N VAL A 239 7.08 -22.74 -4.18
CA VAL A 239 7.29 -22.96 -5.62
C VAL A 239 8.79 -23.06 -5.89
N GLU A 240 9.18 -23.96 -6.79
CA GLU A 240 10.57 -24.11 -7.25
C GLU A 240 10.92 -23.02 -8.28
N VAL A 241 12.04 -22.35 -8.07
CA VAL A 241 12.49 -21.18 -8.86
C VAL A 241 13.94 -21.37 -9.32
N GLY A 242 14.23 -20.91 -10.53
CA GLY A 242 15.56 -20.95 -11.12
C GLY A 242 15.98 -22.35 -11.56
N GLU A 243 17.16 -22.45 -12.18
CA GLU A 243 17.71 -23.73 -12.65
C GLU A 243 18.06 -24.67 -11.48
N GLU A 244 18.42 -24.09 -10.33
CA GLU A 244 18.77 -24.81 -9.10
C GLU A 244 17.53 -25.30 -8.30
N LYS A 245 16.31 -24.98 -8.77
CA LYS A 245 15.03 -25.39 -8.15
C LYS A 245 14.93 -25.03 -6.66
N VAL A 246 15.34 -23.82 -6.31
CA VAL A 246 15.21 -23.29 -4.94
C VAL A 246 13.72 -23.15 -4.61
N ARG A 247 13.30 -23.65 -3.45
CA ARG A 247 11.92 -23.52 -2.98
C ARG A 247 11.73 -22.21 -2.25
N ARG A 248 10.75 -21.43 -2.69
CA ARG A 248 10.43 -20.12 -2.13
C ARG A 248 8.91 -19.93 -2.02
N PRO A 249 8.41 -19.23 -0.98
CA PRO A 249 6.99 -18.98 -0.83
C PRO A 249 6.48 -17.87 -1.77
N PHE A 250 5.39 -18.17 -2.49
CA PHE A 250 4.71 -17.22 -3.38
C PHE A 250 3.21 -17.17 -3.15
N ILE A 251 2.59 -16.03 -3.45
CA ILE A 251 1.14 -15.91 -3.53
C ILE A 251 0.65 -16.74 -4.72
N CYS A 252 -0.22 -17.69 -4.41
CA CYS A 252 -0.85 -18.59 -5.35
C CYS A 252 -2.38 -18.43 -5.26
N PHE A 253 -3.01 -18.58 -6.41
CA PHE A 253 -4.46 -18.57 -6.53
C PHE A 253 -4.94 -19.96 -6.94
N ARG A 254 -6.15 -20.32 -6.50
CA ARG A 254 -6.74 -21.62 -6.82
C ARG A 254 -6.91 -21.81 -8.33
N ASP A 255 -6.64 -23.03 -8.81
CA ASP A 255 -6.75 -23.46 -10.20
C ASP A 255 -8.08 -23.09 -10.87
N LYS A 256 -9.21 -23.26 -10.16
CA LYS A 256 -10.56 -22.93 -10.61
C LYS A 256 -11.03 -21.56 -10.12
N CYS A 257 -10.15 -20.57 -10.05
CA CYS A 257 -10.57 -19.19 -9.91
C CYS A 257 -11.11 -18.70 -11.26
N ASP A 258 -12.40 -18.86 -11.49
CA ASP A 258 -13.08 -18.07 -12.54
C ASP A 258 -13.08 -16.61 -12.07
N ILE A 259 -12.17 -15.79 -12.62
CA ILE A 259 -11.98 -14.38 -12.22
C ILE A 259 -12.73 -13.42 -13.15
N ILE A 260 -13.14 -13.92 -14.32
CA ILE A 260 -13.95 -13.21 -15.32
C ILE A 260 -15.40 -13.66 -15.13
N LYS A 261 -16.30 -12.72 -14.87
CA LYS A 261 -17.76 -12.95 -14.94
C LYS A 261 -18.26 -12.85 -16.37
#